data_AF-A0A8R7QA80-F1
#
_entry.id   AF-A0A8R7QA80-F1
#
_cell.length_a   1.000
_cell.length_b   1.000
_cell.length_c   1.000
_cell.angle_alpha   90.00
_cell.angle_beta   90.00
_cell.angle_gamma   90.00
#
_symmetry.space_group_name_H-M   'P 1'
#
loop_
_entity.id
_entity.type
_entity.pdbx_description
1 polymer ?
#
loop_
_entity_poly.entity_id
_entity_poly.type
_entity_poly.pdbx_seq_one_letter_code
_entity_poly.pdbx_strand_id
1 'polypeptide(L)'
;MFKAVNDGATVTRGCTYRLRYMAPEIYCYGKMSERSDIFSLGALIKSIMAGTTDSSIHHMDGPKCVEHVHKSWRKRLQEIRRYRSFEADCQQVRTCIGIAVACMHRDPGERPLMKDIVRKLYEVETREDYLSSRVEQAVHDYEVRRISFQEMEHVTSNFSQKLGHDGLGAVYKGKLEDGEVIAVKRFDERLRKLEEQFERVVNLMKLRHKNIVRLTGYCYEPTKVPVPDDKNPELYIWWDVIENLLCYEFLPNGSLDMILNDKSCELDWQTRHKIIHGICEGLHHLHVECQDAPLVHEGFKPANVLLDNGMVPKLADFCTSMAVTPR
;
A
#
# COMPACT_ATOMS: atom_id res chain seq x y z
N MET A 1 2.52 5.94 11.72
CA MET A 1 3.44 4.96 12.36
C MET A 1 2.64 3.74 12.78
N PHE A 2 2.93 2.54 12.26
CA PHE A 2 2.19 1.25 12.35
C PHE A 2 1.59 0.86 13.73
N LYS A 3 0.75 1.70 14.34
CA LYS A 3 -0.05 1.35 15.50
C LYS A 3 -0.96 0.17 15.14
N ALA A 4 -0.64 -0.97 15.71
CA ALA A 4 -1.59 -2.06 15.83
C ALA A 4 -2.82 -1.52 16.60
N VAL A 5 -3.99 -1.79 16.03
CA VAL A 5 -5.27 -1.65 16.72
C VAL A 5 -5.28 -2.67 17.86
N ASN A 6 -5.53 -2.19 19.08
CA ASN A 6 -5.60 -2.98 20.31
C ASN A 6 -6.42 -4.28 20.16
N ASP A 7 -5.91 -5.34 20.79
CA ASP A 7 -6.50 -6.66 20.92
C ASP A 7 -7.77 -6.67 21.78
N GLY A 8 -8.75 -7.49 21.38
CA GLY A 8 -9.89 -7.92 22.21
C GLY A 8 -11.28 -7.71 21.57
N ALA A 9 -11.46 -6.70 20.73
CA ALA A 9 -12.70 -6.41 19.99
C ALA A 9 -12.55 -6.58 18.46
N THR A 10 -11.44 -7.18 18.04
CA THR A 10 -10.74 -6.89 16.77
C THR A 10 -11.07 -7.86 15.63
N VAL A 11 -11.64 -9.04 15.92
CA VAL A 11 -11.89 -10.08 14.88
C VAL A 11 -13.00 -9.63 13.91
N THR A 12 -14.13 -9.13 14.43
CA THR A 12 -15.27 -8.70 13.59
C THR A 12 -14.97 -7.38 12.85
N ARG A 13 -14.22 -6.46 13.46
CA ARG A 13 -13.74 -5.21 12.81
C ARG A 13 -12.68 -5.50 11.74
N GLY A 14 -11.77 -6.45 11.99
CA GLY A 14 -10.75 -6.88 11.03
C GLY A 14 -11.36 -7.58 9.81
N CYS A 15 -12.40 -8.40 9.99
CA CYS A 15 -13.11 -9.05 8.89
C CYS A 15 -13.91 -8.04 8.05
N THR A 16 -14.68 -7.15 8.67
CA THR A 16 -15.46 -6.12 7.96
C THR A 16 -14.58 -5.10 7.23
N TYR A 17 -13.43 -4.75 7.79
CA TYR A 17 -12.44 -3.89 7.15
C TYR A 17 -11.83 -4.55 5.90
N ARG A 18 -11.42 -5.83 5.99
CA ARG A 18 -10.87 -6.57 4.85
C ARG A 18 -11.89 -6.74 3.73
N LEU A 19 -13.14 -7.05 4.08
CA LEU A 19 -14.24 -7.21 3.13
C LEU A 19 -14.56 -5.92 2.36
N ARG A 20 -14.35 -4.73 2.96
CA ARG A 20 -14.64 -3.45 2.29
C ARG A 20 -13.80 -3.25 1.02
N TYR A 21 -12.54 -3.66 1.05
CA TYR A 21 -11.61 -3.47 -0.05
C TYR A 21 -11.47 -4.73 -0.92
N MET A 22 -12.20 -5.80 -0.63
CA MET A 22 -12.08 -7.09 -1.31
C MET A 22 -13.10 -7.22 -2.43
N ALA A 23 -12.64 -7.61 -3.63
CA ALA A 23 -13.50 -7.79 -4.79
C ALA A 23 -14.48 -8.98 -4.61
N PRO A 24 -15.69 -8.89 -5.20
CA PRO A 24 -16.71 -9.95 -5.15
C PRO A 24 -16.22 -11.36 -5.45
N GLU A 25 -15.48 -11.48 -6.54
CA GLU A 25 -14.97 -12.75 -7.06
C GLU A 25 -13.87 -13.37 -6.18
N ILE A 26 -13.18 -12.57 -5.35
CA ILE A 26 -12.17 -13.07 -4.42
C ILE A 26 -12.87 -13.91 -3.33
N TYR A 27 -13.88 -13.34 -2.65
CA TYR A 27 -14.54 -14.06 -1.57
C TYR A 27 -15.49 -15.15 -2.08
N CYS A 28 -16.05 -15.00 -3.29
CA CYS A 28 -16.92 -16.02 -3.88
C CYS A 28 -16.15 -17.20 -4.48
N TYR A 29 -15.01 -16.95 -5.13
CA TYR A 29 -14.36 -17.93 -5.99
C TYR A 29 -12.84 -18.06 -5.78
N GLY A 30 -12.25 -17.26 -4.90
CA GLY A 30 -10.79 -17.24 -4.68
C GLY A 30 -9.98 -16.75 -5.87
N LYS A 31 -10.62 -16.06 -6.84
CA LYS A 31 -9.96 -15.63 -8.09
C LYS A 31 -9.33 -14.25 -7.92
N MET A 32 -8.01 -14.23 -7.79
CA MET A 32 -7.20 -13.00 -7.84
C MET A 32 -6.89 -12.62 -9.29
N SER A 33 -6.87 -11.32 -9.58
CA SER A 33 -6.48 -10.78 -10.89
C SER A 33 -6.16 -9.28 -10.79
N GLU A 34 -5.62 -8.70 -11.85
CA GLU A 34 -5.51 -7.23 -11.96
C GLU A 34 -6.86 -6.55 -11.70
N ARG A 35 -7.97 -7.19 -12.13
CA ARG A 35 -9.32 -6.66 -11.94
C ARG A 35 -9.75 -6.60 -10.48
N SER A 36 -9.25 -7.50 -9.63
CA SER A 36 -9.55 -7.43 -8.21
C SER A 36 -8.81 -6.28 -7.53
N ASP A 37 -7.58 -5.97 -7.95
CA ASP A 37 -6.87 -4.75 -7.50
C ASP A 37 -7.63 -3.49 -7.93
N ILE A 38 -8.20 -3.47 -9.15
CA ILE A 38 -9.02 -2.35 -9.62
C ILE A 38 -10.24 -2.14 -8.71
N PHE A 39 -10.90 -3.21 -8.25
CA PHE A 39 -12.00 -3.06 -7.29
C PHE A 39 -11.53 -2.45 -5.97
N SER A 40 -10.42 -2.96 -5.42
CA SER A 40 -9.81 -2.45 -4.20
C SER A 40 -9.41 -0.98 -4.34
N LEU A 41 -8.89 -0.59 -5.50
CA LEU A 41 -8.60 0.81 -5.86
C LEU A 41 -9.86 1.67 -5.79
N GLY A 42 -10.96 1.23 -6.39
CA GLY A 42 -12.22 1.98 -6.34
C GLY A 42 -12.74 2.18 -4.90
N ALA A 43 -12.68 1.13 -4.08
CA ALA A 43 -13.05 1.21 -2.67
C ALA A 43 -12.13 2.17 -1.89
N LEU A 44 -10.83 2.17 -2.18
CA LEU A 44 -9.86 3.08 -1.57
C LEU A 44 -10.10 4.54 -1.97
N ILE A 45 -10.28 4.83 -3.27
CA ILE A 45 -10.59 6.18 -3.74
C ILE A 45 -11.87 6.68 -3.09
N LYS A 46 -12.93 5.86 -3.00
CA LYS A 46 -14.14 6.25 -2.24
C LYS A 46 -13.82 6.62 -0.79
N SER A 47 -13.01 5.83 -0.09
CA SER A 47 -12.61 6.15 1.29
C SER A 47 -11.81 7.46 1.39
N ILE A 48 -10.89 7.71 0.45
CA ILE A 48 -10.15 8.98 0.39
C ILE A 48 -11.10 10.15 0.15
N MET A 49 -12.10 9.99 -0.71
CA MET A 49 -13.06 11.04 -1.04
C MET A 49 -14.13 11.27 0.03
N ALA A 50 -14.48 10.24 0.82
CA ALA A 50 -15.47 10.34 1.89
C ALA A 50 -15.05 11.33 3.00
N GLY A 51 -13.75 11.33 3.33
CA GLY A 51 -13.26 11.96 4.55
C GLY A 51 -13.97 11.43 5.80
N THR A 52 -13.76 12.06 6.95
CA THR A 52 -14.40 11.72 8.25
C THR A 52 -15.93 11.92 8.26
N THR A 53 -16.54 12.20 7.11
CA THR A 53 -17.80 12.93 7.01
C THR A 53 -19.00 12.16 6.47
N ASP A 54 -18.86 10.99 5.84
CA ASP A 54 -20.06 10.23 5.46
C ASP A 54 -19.81 8.75 5.11
N SER A 55 -20.00 7.84 6.08
CA SER A 55 -19.90 6.40 5.83
C SER A 55 -21.01 5.86 4.92
N SER A 56 -22.07 6.64 4.63
CA SER A 56 -23.18 6.20 3.79
C SER A 56 -22.79 6.02 2.32
N ILE A 57 -21.73 6.70 1.85
CA ILE A 57 -21.32 6.64 0.44
C ILE A 57 -20.87 5.25 -0.01
N HIS A 58 -20.45 4.39 0.94
CA HIS A 58 -20.01 3.02 0.65
C HIS A 58 -21.16 2.13 0.17
N HIS A 59 -22.41 2.46 0.51
CA HIS A 59 -23.61 1.68 0.17
C HIS A 59 -24.48 2.37 -0.87
N MET A 60 -24.07 3.56 -1.32
CA MET A 60 -24.86 4.36 -2.25
C MET A 60 -24.72 3.83 -3.67
N ASP A 61 -25.83 3.83 -4.39
CA ASP A 61 -25.88 3.57 -5.83
C ASP A 61 -24.92 4.48 -6.61
N GLY A 62 -24.31 3.97 -7.68
CA GLY A 62 -23.17 4.61 -8.36
C GLY A 62 -23.43 6.05 -8.80
N PRO A 63 -24.42 6.32 -9.67
CA PRO A 63 -24.78 7.68 -10.09
C PRO A 63 -25.13 8.61 -8.94
N LYS A 64 -25.86 8.13 -7.93
CA LYS A 64 -26.21 8.92 -6.74
C LYS A 64 -24.96 9.27 -5.92
N CYS A 65 -24.03 8.32 -5.80
CA CYS A 65 -22.75 8.50 -5.11
C CYS A 65 -21.92 9.61 -5.75
N VAL A 66 -21.79 9.59 -7.08
CA VAL A 66 -21.07 10.63 -7.84
C VAL A 66 -21.67 12.01 -7.57
N GLU A 67 -22.99 12.15 -7.67
CA GLU A 67 -23.65 13.44 -7.51
C GLU A 67 -23.57 13.96 -6.06
N HIS A 68 -23.77 13.09 -5.07
CA HIS A 68 -23.66 13.43 -3.65
C HIS A 68 -22.24 13.90 -3.29
N VAL A 69 -21.22 13.13 -3.66
CA VAL A 69 -19.82 13.45 -3.35
C VAL A 69 -19.40 14.73 -4.07
N HIS A 70 -19.74 14.87 -5.36
CA HIS A 70 -19.44 16.07 -6.13
C HIS A 70 -20.09 17.32 -5.52
N LYS A 71 -21.38 17.27 -5.18
CA LYS A 71 -22.09 18.40 -4.56
C LYS A 71 -21.50 18.78 -3.20
N SER A 72 -21.18 17.77 -2.37
CA SER A 72 -20.56 17.98 -1.05
C SER A 72 -19.20 18.67 -1.16
N TRP A 73 -18.32 18.16 -2.02
CA TRP A 73 -17.00 18.75 -2.25
C TRP A 73 -17.08 20.11 -2.93
N ARG A 74 -17.97 20.32 -3.90
CA ARG A 74 -18.18 21.64 -4.51
C ARG A 74 -18.50 22.70 -3.47
N LYS A 75 -19.37 22.39 -2.50
CA LYS A 75 -19.68 23.30 -1.38
C LYS A 75 -18.44 23.58 -0.52
N ARG A 76 -17.69 22.54 -0.12
CA ARG A 76 -16.46 22.68 0.68
C ARG A 76 -15.39 23.51 -0.03
N LEU A 77 -15.21 23.29 -1.33
CA LEU A 77 -14.27 24.03 -2.16
C LEU A 77 -14.68 25.51 -2.31
N GLN A 78 -15.99 25.82 -2.36
CA GLN A 78 -16.48 27.21 -2.39
C GLN A 78 -16.20 27.98 -1.09
N GLU A 79 -16.32 27.29 0.05
CA GLU A 79 -16.13 27.90 1.38
C GLU A 79 -14.65 28.26 1.64
N ILE A 80 -13.73 27.45 1.11
CA ILE A 80 -12.29 27.67 1.22
C ILE A 80 -11.85 28.55 0.04
N ARG A 81 -11.92 29.88 0.24
CA ARG A 81 -11.60 30.96 -0.74
C ARG A 81 -10.15 30.95 -1.32
N ARG A 82 -9.38 29.87 -1.17
CA ARG A 82 -7.94 29.80 -1.46
C ARG A 82 -7.57 28.91 -2.65
N TYR A 83 -8.53 28.24 -3.31
CA TYR A 83 -8.21 27.27 -4.36
C TYR A 83 -7.95 27.91 -5.73
N ARG A 84 -6.84 27.47 -6.36
CA ARG A 84 -6.22 28.09 -7.54
C ARG A 84 -6.99 27.84 -8.85
N SER A 85 -7.98 26.96 -8.84
CA SER A 85 -8.88 26.70 -9.98
C SER A 85 -10.13 25.92 -9.56
N PHE A 86 -11.07 26.58 -8.87
CA PHE A 86 -12.31 25.97 -8.35
C PHE A 86 -12.99 24.99 -9.32
N GLU A 87 -13.11 25.35 -10.60
CA GLU A 87 -13.79 24.50 -11.59
C GLU A 87 -12.94 23.28 -11.99
N ALA A 88 -11.61 23.41 -12.06
CA ALA A 88 -10.72 22.28 -12.31
C ALA A 88 -10.76 21.31 -11.11
N ASP A 89 -10.72 21.81 -9.88
CA ASP A 89 -10.84 20.98 -8.67
C ASP A 89 -12.18 20.23 -8.64
N CYS A 90 -13.29 20.90 -8.99
CA CYS A 90 -14.59 20.24 -9.10
C CYS A 90 -14.60 19.13 -10.15
N GLN A 91 -13.94 19.37 -11.30
CA GLN A 91 -13.82 18.39 -12.36
C GLN A 91 -12.95 17.20 -11.93
N GLN A 92 -11.83 17.43 -11.24
CA GLN A 92 -11.00 16.39 -10.65
C GLN A 92 -11.80 15.55 -9.64
N VAL A 93 -12.57 16.18 -8.75
CA VAL A 93 -13.49 15.49 -7.82
C VAL A 93 -14.44 14.58 -8.59
N ARG A 94 -15.15 15.13 -9.59
CA ARG A 94 -16.14 14.38 -10.37
C ARG A 94 -15.50 13.19 -11.09
N THR A 95 -14.32 13.39 -11.67
CA THR A 95 -13.55 12.33 -12.33
C THR A 95 -13.11 11.25 -11.34
N CYS A 96 -12.54 11.62 -10.19
CA CYS A 96 -12.09 10.67 -9.17
C CYS A 96 -13.23 9.77 -8.65
N ILE A 97 -14.40 10.35 -8.31
CA ILE A 97 -15.52 9.54 -7.82
C ILE A 97 -16.14 8.69 -8.94
N GLY A 98 -16.16 9.20 -10.17
CA GLY A 98 -16.61 8.45 -11.34
C GLY A 98 -15.74 7.23 -11.61
N ILE A 99 -14.41 7.40 -11.55
CA ILE A 99 -13.44 6.30 -11.61
C ILE A 99 -13.71 5.31 -10.47
N ALA A 100 -13.84 5.78 -9.23
CA ALA A 100 -14.05 4.93 -8.07
C ALA A 100 -15.31 4.06 -8.20
N VAL A 101 -16.41 4.63 -8.70
CA VAL A 101 -17.66 3.90 -8.96
C VAL A 101 -17.48 2.87 -10.09
N ALA A 102 -16.85 3.24 -11.20
CA ALA A 102 -16.61 2.31 -12.31
C ALA A 102 -15.70 1.14 -11.92
N CYS A 103 -14.66 1.40 -11.12
CA CYS A 103 -13.75 0.40 -10.58
C CYS A 103 -14.46 -0.65 -9.70
N MET A 104 -15.52 -0.26 -8.98
CA MET A 104 -16.26 -1.14 -8.08
C MET A 104 -17.40 -1.92 -8.76
N HIS A 105 -17.39 -2.03 -10.09
CA HIS A 105 -18.40 -2.83 -10.80
C HIS A 105 -18.36 -4.29 -10.37
N ARG A 106 -19.54 -4.94 -10.26
CA ARG A 106 -19.65 -6.34 -9.81
C ARG A 106 -18.95 -7.29 -10.76
N ASP A 107 -19.23 -7.14 -12.05
CA ASP A 107 -18.54 -7.87 -13.12
C ASP A 107 -17.10 -7.33 -13.29
N PRO A 108 -16.04 -8.16 -13.10
CA PRO A 108 -14.66 -7.77 -13.33
C PRO A 108 -14.35 -7.32 -14.77
N GLY A 109 -15.09 -7.81 -15.77
CA GLY A 109 -14.89 -7.48 -17.18
C GLY A 109 -15.29 -6.03 -17.53
N GLU A 110 -16.26 -5.48 -16.80
CA GLU A 110 -16.75 -4.12 -16.96
C GLU A 110 -15.90 -3.07 -16.21
N ARG A 111 -14.97 -3.51 -15.37
CA ARG A 111 -14.05 -2.59 -14.68
C ARG A 111 -13.09 -1.98 -15.69
N PRO A 112 -12.72 -0.69 -15.56
CA PRO A 112 -11.77 -0.06 -16.47
C PRO A 112 -10.36 -0.68 -16.35
N LEU A 113 -9.55 -0.55 -17.40
CA LEU A 113 -8.13 -0.92 -17.36
C LEU A 113 -7.32 0.17 -16.66
N MET A 114 -6.20 -0.21 -16.03
CA MET A 114 -5.35 0.75 -15.30
C MET A 114 -4.84 1.88 -16.22
N LYS A 115 -4.47 1.57 -17.47
CA LYS A 115 -4.09 2.57 -18.48
C LYS A 115 -5.20 3.60 -18.77
N ASP A 116 -6.46 3.17 -18.74
CA ASP A 116 -7.60 4.05 -19.02
C ASP A 116 -7.90 4.94 -17.81
N ILE A 117 -7.73 4.42 -16.60
CA ILE A 117 -7.87 5.18 -15.36
C ILE A 117 -6.81 6.29 -15.30
N VAL A 118 -5.54 5.96 -15.52
CA VAL A 118 -4.44 6.94 -15.49
C VAL A 118 -4.65 8.02 -16.55
N ARG A 119 -5.00 7.62 -17.79
CA ARG A 119 -5.33 8.59 -18.85
C ARG A 119 -6.42 9.57 -18.43
N LYS A 120 -7.53 9.08 -17.85
CA LYS A 120 -8.65 9.94 -17.39
C LYS A 120 -8.25 10.91 -16.28
N LEU A 121 -7.32 10.52 -15.41
CA LEU A 121 -6.79 11.42 -14.38
C LEU A 121 -5.97 12.54 -15.04
N TYR A 122 -5.06 12.20 -15.95
CA TYR A 122 -4.26 13.18 -16.68
C TYR A 122 -5.08 14.16 -17.52
N GLU A 123 -6.26 13.76 -18.03
CA GLU A 123 -7.17 14.64 -18.78
C GLU A 123 -7.72 15.81 -17.95
N VAL A 124 -7.71 15.71 -16.62
CA VAL A 124 -8.23 16.74 -15.70
C VAL A 124 -7.13 17.45 -14.89
N GLU A 125 -5.86 17.17 -15.19
CA GLU A 125 -4.72 17.84 -14.58
C GLU A 125 -4.50 19.25 -15.14
N THR A 126 -4.12 20.19 -14.28
CA THR A 126 -3.62 21.48 -14.75
C THR A 126 -2.16 21.38 -15.19
N ARG A 127 -1.68 22.40 -15.90
CA ARG A 127 -0.25 22.46 -16.26
C ARG A 127 0.66 22.54 -15.03
N GLU A 128 0.19 23.14 -13.94
CA GLU A 128 0.94 23.21 -12.68
C GLU A 128 1.05 21.82 -12.04
N ASP A 129 -0.04 21.05 -12.04
CA ASP A 129 -0.06 19.69 -11.50
C ASP A 129 0.87 18.76 -12.29
N TYR A 130 0.81 18.82 -13.62
CA TYR A 130 1.69 18.04 -14.51
C TYR A 130 3.18 18.35 -14.31
N LEU A 131 3.53 19.61 -14.07
CA LEU A 131 4.92 19.99 -13.81
C LEU A 131 5.39 19.50 -12.44
N SER A 132 4.53 19.55 -11.42
CA SER A 132 4.85 19.03 -10.08
C SER A 132 5.12 17.53 -10.13
N SER A 133 4.31 16.75 -10.87
CA SER A 133 4.46 15.30 -10.96
C SER A 133 5.74 14.85 -11.68
N ARG A 134 6.24 15.66 -12.64
CA ARG A 134 7.51 15.41 -13.35
C ARG A 134 8.76 15.69 -12.51
N VAL A 135 8.72 16.68 -11.62
CA VAL A 135 9.87 17.00 -10.74
C VAL A 135 10.09 15.87 -9.72
N GLU A 136 9.01 15.23 -9.25
CA GLU A 136 9.05 14.11 -8.30
C GLU A 136 9.48 12.76 -8.92
N GLN A 137 9.69 12.70 -10.25
CA GLN A 137 9.99 11.47 -11.00
C GLN A 137 11.47 11.05 -11.00
N ALA A 138 12.35 11.77 -10.29
CA ALA A 138 13.77 11.42 -10.20
C ALA A 138 13.99 10.18 -9.30
N VAL A 139 13.71 8.99 -9.85
CA VAL A 139 14.10 7.72 -9.26
C VAL A 139 15.63 7.67 -9.30
N HIS A 140 16.26 7.74 -8.13
CA HIS A 140 17.71 7.55 -8.04
C HIS A 140 18.03 6.10 -8.41
N ASP A 141 19.08 5.88 -9.19
CA ASP A 141 19.58 4.52 -9.41
C ASP A 141 20.22 4.06 -8.09
N TYR A 142 19.56 3.15 -7.37
CA TYR A 142 20.04 2.61 -6.11
C TYR A 142 20.17 1.08 -6.21
N GLU A 143 21.26 0.56 -5.67
CA GLU A 143 21.49 -0.89 -5.58
C GLU A 143 20.83 -1.44 -4.32
N VAL A 144 20.12 -2.56 -4.45
CA VAL A 144 19.56 -3.27 -3.29
C VAL A 144 20.65 -4.14 -2.68
N ARG A 145 21.04 -3.85 -1.45
CA ARG A 145 22.17 -4.53 -0.79
C ARG A 145 21.73 -5.81 -0.08
N ARG A 146 22.55 -6.87 -0.16
CA ARG A 146 22.47 -8.00 0.78
C ARG A 146 23.15 -7.58 2.08
N ILE A 147 22.44 -7.70 3.19
CA ILE A 147 22.83 -7.26 4.53
C ILE A 147 22.87 -8.49 5.42
N SER A 148 23.92 -8.63 6.24
CA SER A 148 24.03 -9.77 7.15
C SER A 148 23.02 -9.69 8.29
N PHE A 149 22.68 -10.82 8.90
CA PHE A 149 21.78 -10.83 10.05
C PHE A 149 22.36 -10.02 11.23
N GLN A 150 23.67 -10.12 11.46
CA GLN A 150 24.36 -9.36 12.49
C GLN A 150 24.28 -7.84 12.24
N GLU A 151 24.42 -7.41 10.99
CA GLU A 151 24.25 -6.00 10.61
C GLU A 151 22.78 -5.57 10.79
N MET A 152 21.80 -6.40 10.42
CA MET A 152 20.38 -6.15 10.69
C MET A 152 20.08 -5.99 12.18
N GLU A 153 20.67 -6.81 13.04
CA GLU A 153 20.58 -6.69 14.50
C GLU A 153 21.18 -5.35 14.96
N HIS A 154 22.35 -4.98 14.45
CA HIS A 154 23.01 -3.73 14.79
C HIS A 154 22.16 -2.50 14.41
N VAL A 155 21.74 -2.39 13.15
CA VAL A 155 21.00 -1.23 12.63
C VAL A 155 19.60 -1.10 13.25
N THR A 156 19.03 -2.18 13.77
CA THR A 156 17.74 -2.18 14.49
C THR A 156 17.88 -2.12 16.02
N SER A 157 19.11 -2.03 16.53
CA SER A 157 19.40 -2.11 17.97
C SER A 157 18.74 -3.33 18.61
N ASN A 158 19.00 -4.51 18.05
CA ASN A 158 18.40 -5.81 18.40
C ASN A 158 16.86 -5.79 18.32
N PHE A 159 16.31 -5.24 17.23
CA PHE A 159 14.87 -5.17 16.99
C PHE A 159 14.07 -4.48 18.11
N SER A 160 14.66 -3.47 18.77
CA SER A 160 14.10 -2.88 19.99
C SER A 160 12.85 -2.03 19.75
N GLN A 161 12.75 -1.35 18.61
CA GLN A 161 11.61 -0.50 18.27
C GLN A 161 10.70 -1.18 17.24
N LYS A 162 9.69 -1.91 17.73
CA LYS A 162 8.65 -2.47 16.88
C LYS A 162 7.76 -1.35 16.32
N LEU A 163 7.68 -1.27 14.99
CA LEU A 163 6.78 -0.38 14.29
C LEU A 163 5.39 -1.00 14.19
N GLY A 164 5.28 -2.29 13.85
CA GLY A 164 4.01 -3.01 13.72
C GLY A 164 4.19 -4.52 13.54
N HIS A 165 3.10 -5.27 13.47
CA HIS A 165 3.10 -6.70 13.17
C HIS A 165 1.84 -7.13 12.42
N ASP A 166 1.93 -8.22 11.68
CA ASP A 166 0.81 -8.90 11.04
C ASP A 166 1.06 -10.43 11.08
N GLY A 167 0.20 -11.20 10.38
CA GLY A 167 0.33 -12.66 10.32
C GLY A 167 1.55 -13.16 9.53
N LEU A 168 2.33 -12.27 8.91
CA LEU A 168 3.55 -12.58 8.17
C LEU A 168 4.82 -12.26 8.94
N GLY A 169 4.73 -11.46 10.01
CA GLY A 169 5.85 -11.11 10.87
C GLY A 169 5.79 -9.67 11.38
N ALA A 170 6.91 -9.17 11.89
CA ALA A 170 6.99 -7.86 12.53
C ALA A 170 7.87 -6.88 11.74
N VAL A 171 7.55 -5.59 11.83
CA VAL A 171 8.32 -4.49 11.25
C VAL A 171 8.98 -3.71 12.38
N TYR A 172 10.27 -3.39 12.22
CA TYR A 172 11.09 -2.68 13.20
C TYR A 172 11.69 -1.42 12.58
N LYS A 173 11.94 -0.41 13.41
CA LYS A 173 12.68 0.78 12.99
C LYS A 173 14.17 0.50 13.11
N GLY A 174 14.93 0.93 12.12
CA GLY A 174 16.39 0.92 12.18
C GLY A 174 17.00 2.22 11.68
N LYS A 175 18.32 2.30 11.79
CA LYS A 175 19.13 3.40 11.28
C LYS A 175 20.44 2.84 10.72
N LEU A 176 20.73 3.12 9.46
CA LEU A 176 21.98 2.76 8.79
C LEU A 176 23.14 3.63 9.28
N GLU A 177 24.38 3.23 8.99
CA GLU A 177 25.60 3.93 9.40
C GLU A 177 25.69 5.37 8.85
N ASP A 178 25.18 5.58 7.62
CA ASP A 178 25.08 6.90 6.98
C ASP A 178 23.99 7.80 7.59
N GLY A 179 23.20 7.26 8.52
CA GLY A 179 22.13 7.94 9.22
C GLY A 179 20.76 7.81 8.59
N GLU A 180 20.62 7.11 7.45
CA GLU A 180 19.33 6.82 6.82
C GLU A 180 18.45 6.01 7.78
N VAL A 181 17.20 6.44 7.95
CA VAL A 181 16.22 5.72 8.78
C VAL A 181 15.50 4.71 7.90
N ILE A 182 15.41 3.47 8.40
CA ILE A 182 14.88 2.33 7.66
C ILE A 182 13.76 1.61 8.42
N ALA A 183 12.97 0.83 7.69
CA ALA A 183 11.98 -0.09 8.23
C ALA A 183 12.34 -1.53 7.85
N VAL A 184 12.56 -2.39 8.85
CA VAL A 184 12.99 -3.78 8.67
C VAL A 184 11.84 -4.72 8.98
N LYS A 185 11.31 -5.41 7.96
CA LYS A 185 10.34 -6.50 8.11
C LYS A 185 11.09 -7.80 8.37
N ARG A 186 10.89 -8.40 9.53
CA ARG A 186 11.36 -9.76 9.87
C ARG A 186 10.18 -10.73 9.77
N PHE A 187 10.32 -11.75 8.94
CA PHE A 187 9.27 -12.74 8.70
C PHE A 187 9.23 -13.80 9.79
N ASP A 188 8.04 -14.35 10.05
CA ASP A 188 7.84 -15.37 11.07
C ASP A 188 8.25 -16.77 10.57
N GLU A 189 8.81 -17.60 11.45
CA GLU A 189 9.42 -18.90 11.10
C GLU A 189 8.43 -19.91 10.47
N ARG A 190 7.11 -19.71 10.67
CA ARG A 190 6.06 -20.68 10.30
C ARG A 190 5.64 -20.63 8.83
N LEU A 191 6.08 -19.65 8.04
CA LEU A 191 5.60 -19.42 6.67
C LEU A 191 6.48 -20.06 5.57
N ARG A 192 7.19 -21.14 5.92
CA ARG A 192 8.24 -21.78 5.12
C ARG A 192 7.72 -22.67 3.98
N LYS A 193 7.20 -22.06 2.92
CA LYS A 193 7.52 -22.55 1.56
C LYS A 193 8.60 -21.64 1.00
N LEU A 194 9.83 -22.10 1.12
CA LEU A 194 11.06 -21.30 1.03
C LEU A 194 11.34 -20.76 -0.39
N GLU A 195 10.98 -21.54 -1.41
CA GLU A 195 11.23 -21.21 -2.83
C GLU A 195 10.30 -20.10 -3.34
N GLU A 196 9.01 -20.16 -2.99
CA GLU A 196 8.00 -19.16 -3.39
C GLU A 196 8.27 -17.76 -2.81
N GLN A 197 8.94 -17.68 -1.64
CA GLN A 197 9.25 -16.41 -0.98
C GLN A 197 10.50 -15.72 -1.55
N PHE A 198 11.49 -16.49 -2.02
CA PHE A 198 12.70 -15.93 -2.60
C PHE A 198 12.42 -15.24 -3.95
N GLU A 199 11.63 -15.88 -4.81
CA GLU A 199 11.21 -15.29 -6.09
C GLU A 199 10.40 -13.99 -5.89
N ARG A 200 9.61 -13.91 -4.81
CA ARG A 200 8.88 -12.68 -4.43
C ARG A 200 9.81 -11.53 -4.06
N VAL A 201 10.86 -11.79 -3.28
CA VAL A 201 11.87 -10.78 -2.94
C VAL A 201 12.57 -10.31 -4.22
N VAL A 202 12.94 -11.22 -5.11
CA VAL A 202 13.57 -10.89 -6.40
C VAL A 202 12.65 -10.04 -7.28
N ASN A 203 11.35 -10.36 -7.33
CA ASN A 203 10.37 -9.55 -8.07
C ASN A 203 10.21 -8.16 -7.45
N LEU A 204 10.23 -8.06 -6.12
CA LEU A 204 10.18 -6.78 -5.41
C LEU A 204 11.42 -5.91 -5.66
N MET A 205 12.60 -6.51 -5.77
CA MET A 205 13.85 -5.80 -6.11
C MET A 205 13.77 -5.09 -7.48
N LYS A 206 12.92 -5.59 -8.39
CA LYS A 206 12.75 -5.01 -9.73
C LYS A 206 11.77 -3.83 -9.76
N LEU A 207 10.93 -3.66 -8.73
CA LEU A 207 9.93 -2.60 -8.69
C LEU A 207 10.60 -1.26 -8.33
N ARG A 208 10.74 -0.39 -9.33
CA ARG A 208 11.37 0.93 -9.18
C ARG A 208 10.41 2.00 -9.66
N HIS A 209 9.67 2.59 -8.73
CA HIS A 209 8.71 3.65 -9.02
C HIS A 209 8.55 4.59 -7.82
N LYS A 210 8.35 5.90 -8.07
CA LYS A 210 8.19 6.92 -7.00
C LYS A 210 7.05 6.61 -6.02
N ASN A 211 6.00 5.93 -6.51
CA ASN A 211 4.84 5.50 -5.73
C ASN A 211 4.87 4.03 -5.28
N ILE A 212 6.04 3.39 -5.30
CA ILE A 212 6.24 2.07 -4.70
C ILE A 212 7.27 2.23 -3.59
N VAL A 213 7.07 1.54 -2.45
CA VAL A 213 8.03 1.58 -1.35
C VAL A 213 9.38 1.02 -1.83
N ARG A 214 10.44 1.78 -1.59
CA ARG A 214 11.79 1.39 -1.96
C ARG A 214 12.31 0.31 -1.02
N LEU A 215 12.67 -0.83 -1.60
CA LEU A 215 13.53 -1.83 -0.96
C LEU A 215 14.98 -1.35 -1.00
N THR A 216 15.62 -1.23 0.16
CA THR A 216 17.02 -0.78 0.29
C THR A 216 17.98 -1.93 0.50
N GLY A 217 17.50 -3.03 1.07
CA GLY A 217 18.30 -4.23 1.25
C GLY A 217 17.50 -5.43 1.75
N TYR A 218 18.15 -6.57 1.85
CA TYR A 218 17.55 -7.81 2.34
C TYR A 218 18.57 -8.67 3.09
N CYS A 219 18.08 -9.50 3.99
CA CYS A 219 18.84 -10.56 4.65
C CYS A 219 18.21 -11.90 4.33
N TYR A 220 19.05 -12.85 3.93
CA TYR A 220 18.69 -14.25 3.74
C TYR A 220 19.88 -15.10 4.17
N GLU A 221 19.88 -15.51 5.44
CA GLU A 221 21.01 -16.20 6.06
C GLU A 221 20.54 -17.37 6.93
N PRO A 222 21.13 -18.57 6.78
CA PRO A 222 20.88 -19.66 7.69
C PRO A 222 21.52 -19.35 9.05
N THR A 223 20.76 -19.52 10.13
CA THR A 223 21.24 -19.40 11.50
C THR A 223 20.77 -20.61 12.32
N LYS A 224 21.26 -20.74 13.55
CA LYS A 224 20.89 -21.85 14.44
C LYS A 224 20.24 -21.28 15.69
N VAL A 225 19.06 -21.81 16.03
CA VAL A 225 18.38 -21.48 17.29
C VAL A 225 18.39 -22.68 18.23
N PRO A 226 18.62 -22.47 19.54
CA PRO A 226 18.53 -23.54 20.52
C PRO A 226 17.05 -23.87 20.78
N VAL A 227 16.65 -25.11 20.53
CA VAL A 227 15.31 -25.63 20.82
C VAL A 227 15.42 -26.60 21.99
N PRO A 228 14.64 -26.42 23.08
CA PRO A 228 14.64 -27.37 24.18
C PRO A 228 14.22 -28.76 23.70
N ASP A 229 14.87 -29.81 24.19
CA ASP A 229 14.47 -31.18 23.93
C ASP A 229 13.15 -31.50 24.65
N ASP A 230 12.20 -32.08 23.92
CA ASP A 230 10.85 -32.39 24.45
C ASP A 230 10.88 -33.33 25.67
N LYS A 231 11.94 -34.15 25.82
CA LYS A 231 12.09 -35.14 26.89
C LYS A 231 13.01 -34.65 28.00
N ASN A 232 13.93 -33.73 27.70
CA ASN A 232 14.83 -33.13 28.68
C ASN A 232 14.99 -31.62 28.46
N PRO A 233 14.26 -30.77 29.20
CA PRO A 233 14.33 -29.32 29.08
C PRO A 233 15.71 -28.70 29.37
N GLU A 234 16.65 -29.44 29.96
CA GLU A 234 18.04 -28.99 30.16
C GLU A 234 18.95 -29.25 28.95
N LEU A 235 18.49 -30.04 27.98
CA LEU A 235 19.18 -30.31 26.72
C LEU A 235 18.61 -29.43 25.61
N TYR A 236 19.48 -28.81 24.82
CA TYR A 236 19.09 -28.02 23.64
C TYR A 236 19.58 -28.69 22.36
N ILE A 237 18.71 -28.75 21.36
CA ILE A 237 19.04 -29.13 20.00
C ILE A 237 19.15 -27.85 19.17
N TRP A 238 20.24 -27.70 18.43
CA TRP A 238 20.38 -26.59 17.49
C TRP A 238 19.56 -26.87 16.23
N TRP A 239 18.58 -26.03 15.95
CA TRP A 239 17.73 -26.14 14.77
C TRP A 239 18.12 -25.11 13.71
N ASP A 240 18.22 -25.55 12.45
CA ASP A 240 18.50 -24.65 11.35
C ASP A 240 17.27 -23.79 11.01
N VAL A 241 17.42 -22.49 11.23
CA VAL A 241 16.46 -21.47 10.84
C VAL A 241 17.06 -20.61 9.73
N ILE A 242 16.20 -19.88 9.01
CA ILE A 242 16.63 -18.99 7.94
C ILE A 242 16.06 -17.63 8.32
N GLU A 243 16.97 -16.71 8.60
CA GLU A 243 16.63 -15.32 8.85
C GLU A 243 16.29 -14.67 7.51
N ASN A 244 15.01 -14.33 7.36
CA ASN A 244 14.47 -13.66 6.19
C ASN A 244 13.99 -12.26 6.62
N LEU A 245 14.68 -11.24 6.12
CA LEU A 245 14.35 -9.85 6.41
C LEU A 245 14.40 -8.98 5.16
N LEU A 246 13.50 -8.01 5.11
CA LEU A 246 13.47 -6.99 4.07
C LEU A 246 13.62 -5.61 4.71
N CYS A 247 14.52 -4.82 4.16
CA CYS A 247 14.81 -3.47 4.59
C CYS A 247 14.25 -2.47 3.58
N TYR A 248 13.40 -1.58 4.06
CA TYR A 248 12.72 -0.56 3.26
C TYR A 248 13.08 0.83 3.73
N GLU A 249 12.85 1.82 2.86
CA GLU A 249 12.85 3.23 3.27
C GLU A 249 11.82 3.46 4.39
N PHE A 250 12.15 4.31 5.36
CA PHE A 250 11.21 4.69 6.40
C PHE A 250 10.27 5.81 5.94
N LEU A 251 8.96 5.57 6.07
CA LEU A 251 7.91 6.52 5.66
C LEU A 251 7.24 7.15 6.90
N PRO A 252 7.58 8.42 7.23
CA PRO A 252 7.30 9.01 8.53
C PRO A 252 5.83 9.30 8.78
N ASN A 253 5.06 9.62 7.73
CA ASN A 253 3.63 9.90 7.85
C ASN A 253 2.79 8.62 8.02
N GLY A 254 3.41 7.44 7.92
CA GLY A 254 2.76 6.15 8.17
C GLY A 254 1.73 5.79 7.10
N SER A 255 0.76 4.95 7.47
CA SER A 255 -0.24 4.46 6.53
C SER A 255 -1.41 5.42 6.37
N LEU A 256 -1.96 5.43 5.15
CA LEU A 256 -3.17 6.17 4.81
C LEU A 256 -4.35 5.75 5.70
N ASP A 257 -4.39 4.49 6.14
CA ASP A 257 -5.39 4.01 7.11
C ASP A 257 -5.42 4.83 8.41
N MET A 258 -4.26 5.25 8.92
CA MET A 258 -4.22 6.05 10.16
C MET A 258 -4.81 7.43 9.92
N ILE A 259 -4.47 8.04 8.81
CA ILE A 259 -4.93 9.39 8.46
C ILE A 259 -6.43 9.40 8.20
N LEU A 260 -6.94 8.40 7.47
CA LEU A 260 -8.38 8.31 7.17
C LEU A 260 -9.22 8.03 8.43
N ASN A 261 -8.65 7.38 9.44
CA ASN A 261 -9.33 7.10 10.71
C ASN A 261 -9.10 8.19 11.78
N ASP A 262 -8.13 9.08 11.60
CA ASP A 262 -7.86 10.18 12.52
C ASP A 262 -8.76 11.39 12.24
N LYS A 263 -9.75 11.60 13.11
CA LYS A 263 -10.70 12.71 12.99
C LYS A 263 -10.07 14.09 13.11
N SER A 264 -8.86 14.18 13.67
CA SER A 264 -8.11 15.44 13.79
C SER A 264 -7.30 15.78 12.54
N CYS A 265 -7.12 14.81 11.62
CA CYS A 265 -6.34 14.98 10.40
C CYS A 265 -7.26 15.12 9.19
N GLU A 266 -7.66 16.35 8.86
CA GLU A 266 -8.43 16.61 7.64
C GLU A 266 -7.49 16.96 6.48
N LEU A 267 -7.34 16.04 5.52
CA LEU A 267 -6.63 16.34 4.28
C LEU A 267 -7.45 17.29 3.41
N ASP A 268 -6.78 18.30 2.84
CA ASP A 268 -7.34 19.15 1.78
C ASP A 268 -7.53 18.37 0.47
N TRP A 269 -8.16 19.02 -0.51
CA TRP A 269 -8.45 18.38 -1.79
C TRP A 269 -7.16 18.04 -2.56
N GLN A 270 -6.20 18.96 -2.62
CA GLN A 270 -4.96 18.80 -3.39
C GLN A 270 -4.13 17.63 -2.87
N THR A 271 -4.04 17.46 -1.55
CA THR A 271 -3.36 16.32 -0.95
C THR A 271 -4.09 15.01 -1.25
N ARG A 272 -5.43 14.99 -1.17
CA ARG A 272 -6.22 13.80 -1.53
C ARG A 272 -6.05 13.43 -3.00
N HIS A 273 -6.09 14.43 -3.89
CA HIS A 273 -5.93 14.26 -5.32
C HIS A 273 -4.53 13.71 -5.64
N LYS A 274 -3.48 14.30 -5.05
CA LYS A 274 -2.10 13.80 -5.15
C LYS A 274 -1.98 12.34 -4.71
N ILE A 275 -2.62 11.97 -3.60
CA ILE A 275 -2.63 10.59 -3.10
C ILE A 275 -3.35 9.66 -4.08
N ILE A 276 -4.54 10.03 -4.58
CA ILE A 276 -5.28 9.23 -5.56
C ILE A 276 -4.44 9.03 -6.82
N HIS A 277 -3.86 10.11 -7.36
CA HIS A 277 -3.06 10.09 -8.56
C HIS A 277 -1.84 9.18 -8.41
N GLY A 278 -1.05 9.38 -7.35
CA GLY A 278 0.15 8.57 -7.10
C GLY A 278 -0.16 7.09 -6.85
N ILE A 279 -1.29 6.77 -6.20
CA ILE A 279 -1.76 5.38 -6.08
C ILE A 279 -2.02 4.77 -7.47
N CYS A 280 -2.72 5.51 -8.34
CA CYS A 280 -3.03 5.05 -9.69
C CYS A 280 -1.78 4.87 -10.54
N GLU A 281 -0.79 5.75 -10.42
CA GLU A 281 0.51 5.60 -11.09
C GLU A 281 1.27 4.37 -10.57
N GLY A 282 1.28 4.16 -9.24
CA GLY A 282 1.88 2.98 -8.63
C GLY A 282 1.26 1.67 -9.15
N LEU A 283 -0.08 1.57 -9.19
CA LEU A 283 -0.76 0.39 -9.73
C LEU A 283 -0.58 0.25 -11.24
N HIS A 284 -0.50 1.35 -11.99
CA HIS A 284 -0.21 1.32 -13.42
C HIS A 284 1.16 0.70 -13.69
N HIS A 285 2.17 1.08 -12.91
CA HIS A 285 3.49 0.47 -13.00
C HIS A 285 3.41 -1.06 -12.83
N LEU A 286 2.68 -1.52 -11.80
CA LEU A 286 2.52 -2.96 -11.52
C LEU A 286 1.82 -3.73 -12.65
N HIS A 287 0.71 -3.19 -13.17
CA HIS A 287 -0.14 -3.90 -14.14
C HIS A 287 0.32 -3.75 -15.59
N VAL A 288 1.02 -2.66 -15.94
CA VAL A 288 1.28 -2.30 -17.34
C VAL A 288 2.76 -2.19 -17.67
N GLU A 289 3.60 -1.70 -16.74
CA GLU A 289 5.00 -1.36 -17.05
C GLU A 289 6.00 -2.44 -16.60
N CYS A 290 5.59 -3.40 -15.77
CA CYS A 290 6.42 -4.54 -15.39
C CYS A 290 6.85 -5.34 -16.63
N GLN A 291 8.18 -5.45 -16.82
CA GLN A 291 8.79 -5.97 -18.05
C GLN A 291 8.48 -7.45 -18.34
N ASP A 292 8.33 -8.28 -17.30
CA ASP A 292 8.18 -9.73 -17.44
C ASP A 292 6.70 -10.16 -17.53
N ALA A 293 5.87 -9.61 -16.63
CA ALA A 293 4.42 -9.84 -16.57
C ALA A 293 3.75 -8.80 -15.65
N PRO A 294 2.45 -8.55 -15.80
CA PRO A 294 1.68 -7.79 -14.82
C PRO A 294 1.82 -8.40 -13.41
N LEU A 295 2.06 -7.56 -12.42
CA LEU A 295 2.09 -7.95 -11.02
C LEU A 295 0.77 -7.58 -10.34
N VAL A 296 0.04 -8.57 -9.83
CA VAL A 296 -1.16 -8.32 -9.01
C VAL A 296 -0.72 -8.09 -7.58
N HIS A 297 -1.20 -7.00 -6.97
CA HIS A 297 -0.85 -6.65 -5.59
C HIS A 297 -1.52 -7.59 -4.58
N GLU A 298 -2.79 -7.95 -4.79
CA GLU A 298 -3.62 -8.91 -4.02
C GLU A 298 -4.01 -8.50 -2.58
N GLY A 299 -3.32 -7.51 -2.02
CA GLY A 299 -3.50 -7.02 -0.66
C GLY A 299 -3.91 -5.55 -0.59
N PHE A 300 -4.37 -4.98 -1.71
CA PHE A 300 -4.50 -3.53 -1.86
C PHE A 300 -5.55 -2.92 -0.90
N LYS A 301 -5.10 -2.12 0.06
CA LYS A 301 -5.93 -1.51 1.13
C LYS A 301 -5.23 -0.27 1.71
N PRO A 302 -5.95 0.62 2.44
CA PRO A 302 -5.34 1.83 2.99
C PRO A 302 -4.14 1.58 3.92
N ALA A 303 -4.11 0.45 4.64
CA ALA A 303 -3.00 0.09 5.51
C ALA A 303 -1.69 -0.20 4.75
N ASN A 304 -1.80 -0.52 3.46
CA ASN A 304 -0.71 -0.87 2.55
C ASN A 304 -0.31 0.30 1.64
N VAL A 305 -0.88 1.50 1.87
CA VAL A 305 -0.43 2.74 1.25
C VAL A 305 0.23 3.59 2.34
N LEU A 306 1.55 3.77 2.21
CA LEU A 306 2.34 4.57 3.14
C LEU A 306 2.63 5.95 2.55
N LEU A 307 2.96 6.94 3.39
CA LEU A 307 3.18 8.31 2.95
C LEU A 307 4.55 8.81 3.40
N ASP A 308 5.26 9.43 2.46
CA ASP A 308 6.52 10.12 2.73
C ASP A 308 6.30 11.51 3.33
N ASN A 309 7.38 12.27 3.55
CA ASN A 309 7.34 13.64 4.08
C ASN A 309 6.51 14.62 3.23
N GLY A 310 6.41 14.39 1.91
CA GLY A 310 5.67 15.24 0.96
C GLY A 310 4.22 14.81 0.76
N MET A 311 3.73 13.85 1.55
CA MET A 311 2.42 13.20 1.40
C MET A 311 2.28 12.47 0.05
N VAL A 312 3.40 12.04 -0.54
CA VAL A 312 3.40 11.20 -1.73
C VAL A 312 3.12 9.75 -1.31
N PRO A 313 2.13 9.08 -1.94
CA PRO A 313 1.77 7.71 -1.58
C PRO A 313 2.80 6.73 -2.12
N LYS A 314 3.10 5.71 -1.31
CA LYS A 314 3.94 4.56 -1.68
C LYS A 314 3.21 3.27 -1.38
N LEU A 315 2.99 2.47 -2.42
CA LEU A 315 2.41 1.14 -2.30
C LEU A 315 3.40 0.23 -1.58
N ALA A 316 2.92 -0.50 -0.57
CA ALA A 316 3.73 -1.33 0.31
C ALA A 316 3.06 -2.68 0.56
N ASP A 317 3.77 -3.58 1.23
CA ASP A 317 3.28 -4.91 1.60
C ASP A 317 2.84 -5.75 0.38
N PHE A 318 3.85 -6.07 -0.44
CA PHE A 318 3.73 -6.97 -1.58
C PHE A 318 3.92 -8.45 -1.20
N CYS A 319 3.83 -8.77 0.10
CA CYS A 319 4.09 -10.12 0.59
C CYS A 319 3.03 -11.12 0.11
N THR A 320 1.90 -10.66 -0.43
CA THR A 320 0.90 -11.49 -1.10
C THR A 320 0.96 -11.42 -2.61
N SER A 321 1.74 -10.49 -3.20
CA SER A 321 1.70 -10.23 -4.63
C SER A 321 2.18 -11.43 -5.47
N MET A 322 1.59 -11.57 -6.66
CA MET A 322 1.93 -12.62 -7.62
C MET A 322 2.00 -12.06 -9.04
N ALA A 323 2.95 -12.56 -9.82
CA ALA A 323 3.01 -12.29 -11.26
C ALA A 323 1.93 -13.11 -11.97
N VAL A 324 1.20 -12.49 -12.90
CA VAL A 324 0.22 -13.22 -13.72
C VAL A 324 0.98 -14.05 -14.73
N THR A 325 0.83 -15.38 -14.71
CA THR A 325 1.36 -16.22 -15.77
C THR A 325 0.66 -15.87 -17.09
N PRO A 326 1.41 -15.63 -18.19
CA PRO A 326 0.80 -15.41 -19.48
C PRO A 326 -0.05 -16.64 -19.85
N ARG A 327 -1.28 -16.38 -20.30
CA ARG A 327 -2.21 -17.43 -20.76
C ARG A 327 -1.78 -18.05 -22.08
#